data_AF-A0A1A6HBT5-F1
#
_entry.id   AF-A0A1A6HBT5-F1
#
_cell.length_a   1.000
_cell.length_b   1.000
_cell.length_c   1.000
_cell.angle_alpha   90.00
_cell.angle_beta   90.00
_cell.angle_gamma   90.00
#
_symmetry.space_group_name_H-M   'P 1'
#
loop_
_entity.id
_entity.type
_entity.pdbx_description
1 polymer ?
#
loop_
_entity_poly.entity_id
_entity_poly.type
_entity_poly.pdbx_seq_one_letter_code
_entity_poly.pdbx_strand_id
1 'polypeptide(L)'
;MNKEVKWQKVLYERQPFPDNYVDQRFLEELRKNIYARKYQYWAVVFESSVVVQQLCSVCVFVVIWWYLDEGLLAPQWLFGTGLASSLIGYVLFDLIDGGDGRKKSGRTRWADLKSTLVFITFTYGFSPVLKTLTESVSTDTIYAMSVFMLLGHLIFFDYGANAAIVSSTLSLNMAIFASVCLASRLPRSLHAFIMVTFAIQIFALWPMLQKKLKAYTPRSYVG
;
A
#
# COMPACT_ATOMS: atom_id res chain seq x y z
N MET A 1 -64.25 38.19 7.01
CA MET A 1 -63.23 37.37 6.30
C MET A 1 -62.94 36.15 7.15
N ASN A 2 -63.46 34.99 6.77
CA ASN A 2 -63.07 33.72 7.41
C ASN A 2 -61.60 33.47 7.06
N LYS A 3 -60.74 33.35 8.08
CA LYS A 3 -59.38 32.87 7.88
C LYS A 3 -59.47 31.37 7.62
N GLU A 4 -59.06 30.93 6.44
CA GLU A 4 -58.85 29.51 6.18
C GLU A 4 -57.78 28.99 7.15
N VAL A 5 -58.13 27.98 7.94
CA VAL A 5 -57.20 27.35 8.88
C VAL A 5 -56.34 26.38 8.09
N LYS A 6 -55.04 26.69 7.98
CA LYS A 6 -54.06 25.82 7.31
C LYS A 6 -53.55 24.77 8.30
N TRP A 7 -53.48 23.52 7.88
CA TRP A 7 -52.89 22.43 8.67
C TRP A 7 -51.42 22.74 9.03
N GLN A 8 -51.02 22.42 10.25
CA GLN A 8 -49.66 22.59 10.76
C GLN A 8 -49.14 21.30 11.36
N LYS A 9 -47.85 21.03 11.17
CA LYS A 9 -47.17 19.82 11.67
C LYS A 9 -46.77 19.99 13.15
N VAL A 10 -47.76 20.06 14.04
CA VAL A 10 -47.58 20.22 15.49
C VAL A 10 -48.26 19.04 16.19
N LEU A 11 -47.52 18.30 17.02
CA LEU A 11 -47.97 17.04 17.60
C LEU A 11 -49.09 17.18 18.65
N TYR A 12 -49.16 18.31 19.36
CA TYR A 12 -50.02 18.48 20.53
C TYR A 12 -51.08 19.59 20.39
N GLU A 13 -51.20 20.21 19.22
CA GLU A 13 -52.16 21.28 18.98
C GLU A 13 -53.44 20.73 18.35
N ARG A 14 -54.60 21.05 18.91
CA ARG A 14 -55.89 20.62 18.36
C ARG A 14 -56.21 21.44 17.12
N GLN A 15 -56.36 20.76 15.99
CA GLN A 15 -56.66 21.37 14.68
C GLN A 15 -57.95 20.78 14.09
N PRO A 16 -58.67 21.49 13.21
CA PRO A 16 -59.93 21.04 12.60
C PRO A 16 -59.70 20.04 11.45
N PHE A 17 -58.78 19.10 11.63
CA PHE A 17 -58.45 18.05 10.66
C PHE A 17 -58.56 16.68 11.34
N PRO A 18 -59.00 15.62 10.63
CA PRO A 18 -59.05 14.28 11.21
C PRO A 18 -57.64 13.76 11.53
N ASP A 19 -57.51 12.87 12.51
CA ASP A 19 -56.22 12.33 12.97
C ASP A 19 -55.38 11.66 11.86
N ASN A 20 -56.05 11.17 10.81
CA ASN A 20 -55.42 10.52 9.65
C ASN A 20 -55.15 11.49 8.49
N TYR A 21 -55.32 12.80 8.69
CA TYR A 21 -55.09 13.79 7.65
C TYR A 21 -53.59 13.94 7.36
N VAL A 22 -53.22 13.76 6.10
CA VAL A 22 -51.86 14.01 5.60
C VAL A 22 -51.93 15.18 4.62
N ASP A 23 -51.19 16.25 4.91
CA ASP A 23 -51.15 17.41 4.04
C ASP A 23 -50.53 17.07 2.67
N GLN A 24 -51.00 17.71 1.61
CA GLN A 24 -50.50 17.47 0.25
C GLN A 24 -49.00 17.79 0.12
N ARG A 25 -48.51 18.71 0.96
CA ARG A 25 -47.09 19.11 1.02
C ARG A 25 -46.20 18.11 1.76
N PHE A 26 -46.75 17.07 2.38
CA PHE A 26 -45.99 16.05 3.10
C PHE A 26 -44.90 15.42 2.23
N LEU A 27 -45.23 15.12 0.97
CA LEU A 27 -44.27 14.57 0.01
C LEU A 27 -43.27 15.63 -0.50
N GLU A 28 -43.64 16.91 -0.48
CA GLU A 28 -42.75 18.03 -0.80
C GLU A 28 -41.70 18.26 0.29
N GLU A 29 -42.08 18.03 1.56
CA GLU A 29 -41.16 18.09 2.71
C GLU A 29 -40.25 16.87 2.83
N LEU A 30 -40.48 15.83 2.01
CA LEU A 30 -39.76 14.58 2.03
C LEU A 30 -38.36 14.78 1.44
N ARG A 31 -37.44 15.22 2.30
CA ARG A 31 -36.04 15.38 1.96
C ARG A 31 -35.36 14.01 1.77
N LYS A 32 -35.46 13.48 0.55
CA LYS A 32 -34.75 12.27 0.13
C LYS A 32 -33.29 12.61 -0.19
N ASN A 33 -32.36 11.80 0.30
CA ASN A 33 -30.95 11.84 -0.12
C ASN A 33 -30.18 13.13 0.24
N ILE A 34 -30.49 13.76 1.39
CA ILE A 34 -29.81 14.98 1.87
C ILE A 34 -28.29 14.79 1.98
N TYR A 35 -27.85 13.57 2.31
CA TYR A 35 -26.45 13.22 2.52
C TYR A 35 -25.88 12.35 1.39
N ALA A 36 -26.49 12.37 0.18
CA ALA A 36 -25.94 11.65 -0.96
C ALA A 36 -24.56 12.19 -1.32
N ARG A 37 -23.52 11.46 -0.94
CA ARG A 37 -22.17 11.79 -1.36
C ARG A 37 -22.01 11.31 -2.80
N LYS A 38 -22.00 12.24 -3.76
CA LYS A 38 -21.68 11.94 -5.14
C LYS A 38 -20.17 11.67 -5.21
N TYR A 39 -19.79 10.41 -5.33
CA TYR A 39 -18.40 10.04 -5.55
C TYR A 39 -18.07 10.21 -7.03
N GLN A 40 -17.01 10.97 -7.33
CA GLN A 40 -16.46 10.96 -8.68
C GLN A 40 -15.78 9.61 -8.93
N TYR A 41 -16.20 8.89 -9.97
CA TYR A 41 -15.68 7.55 -10.30
C TYR A 41 -14.15 7.52 -10.34
N TRP A 42 -13.53 8.48 -11.04
CA TRP A 42 -12.08 8.56 -11.19
C TRP A 42 -11.35 8.78 -9.86
N ALA A 43 -11.89 9.62 -8.96
CA ALA A 43 -11.30 9.81 -7.64
C ALA A 43 -11.30 8.51 -6.83
N VAL A 44 -12.39 7.74 -6.88
CA VAL A 44 -12.46 6.43 -6.21
C VAL A 44 -11.50 5.41 -6.83
N VAL A 45 -11.36 5.41 -8.17
CA VAL A 45 -10.40 4.55 -8.87
C VAL A 45 -8.96 4.88 -8.43
N PHE A 46 -8.58 6.15 -8.37
CA PHE A 46 -7.23 6.56 -7.92
C PHE A 46 -6.96 6.28 -6.44
N GLU A 47 -7.98 6.37 -5.58
CA GLU A 47 -7.79 6.03 -4.16
C GLU A 47 -7.73 4.50 -3.95
N SER A 48 -8.56 3.74 -4.66
CA SER A 48 -8.54 2.27 -4.60
C SER A 48 -7.32 1.65 -5.30
N SER A 49 -6.71 2.34 -6.26
CA SER A 49 -5.54 1.82 -6.98
C SER A 49 -4.34 1.58 -6.07
N VAL A 50 -4.20 2.32 -4.97
CA VAL A 50 -3.11 2.10 -4.00
C VAL A 50 -3.23 0.71 -3.36
N VAL A 51 -4.45 0.29 -3.03
CA VAL A 51 -4.72 -1.05 -2.46
C VAL A 51 -4.42 -2.14 -3.48
N VAL A 52 -4.91 -1.96 -4.71
CA VAL A 52 -4.66 -2.91 -5.81
C VAL A 52 -3.15 -3.02 -6.08
N GLN A 53 -2.42 -1.92 -6.06
CA GLN A 53 -1.00 -1.91 -6.33
C GLN A 53 -0.19 -2.64 -5.24
N GLN A 54 -0.56 -2.51 -3.96
CA GLN A 54 0.07 -3.29 -2.88
C GLN A 54 -0.25 -4.78 -2.99
N LEU A 55 -1.50 -5.13 -3.30
CA LEU A 55 -1.89 -6.52 -3.54
C LEU A 55 -1.08 -7.11 -4.70
N CYS A 56 -1.00 -6.41 -5.83
CA CYS A 56 -0.19 -6.81 -6.97
C CYS A 56 1.29 -6.96 -6.60
N SER A 57 1.82 -6.07 -5.76
CA SER A 57 3.22 -6.13 -5.30
C SER A 57 3.49 -7.40 -4.51
N VAL A 58 2.60 -7.78 -3.59
CA VAL A 58 2.68 -9.05 -2.85
C VAL A 58 2.56 -10.25 -3.80
N CYS A 59 1.60 -10.24 -4.72
CA CYS A 59 1.44 -11.33 -5.69
C CYS A 59 2.68 -11.52 -6.57
N VAL A 60 3.22 -10.43 -7.13
CA VAL A 60 4.46 -10.47 -7.93
C VAL A 60 5.62 -11.01 -7.12
N PHE A 61 5.76 -10.60 -5.86
CA PHE A 61 6.79 -11.11 -4.97
C PHE A 61 6.69 -12.63 -4.75
N VAL A 62 5.49 -13.14 -4.43
CA VAL A 62 5.25 -14.58 -4.21
C VAL A 62 5.46 -15.38 -5.50
N VAL A 63 5.00 -14.85 -6.64
CA VAL A 63 5.21 -15.49 -7.94
C VAL A 63 6.69 -15.59 -8.28
N ILE A 64 7.46 -14.51 -8.09
CA ILE A 64 8.91 -14.52 -8.35
C ILE A 64 9.64 -15.49 -7.42
N TRP A 65 9.22 -15.57 -6.15
CA TRP A 65 9.75 -16.58 -5.23
C TRP A 65 9.50 -18.00 -5.78
N TRP A 66 8.26 -18.30 -6.17
CA TRP A 66 7.88 -19.60 -6.73
C TRP A 66 8.72 -19.96 -7.97
N TYR A 67 8.89 -19.01 -8.89
CA TYR A 67 9.71 -19.19 -10.10
C TYR A 67 11.19 -19.45 -9.81
N LEU A 68 11.72 -18.88 -8.71
CA LEU A 68 13.10 -19.13 -8.28
C LEU A 68 13.27 -20.46 -7.56
N ASP A 69 12.23 -20.94 -6.86
CA ASP A 69 12.22 -22.24 -6.17
C ASP A 69 12.17 -23.39 -7.18
N GLU A 70 11.29 -23.30 -8.18
CA GLU A 70 11.20 -24.24 -9.32
C GLU A 70 12.43 -24.20 -10.26
N GLY A 71 13.35 -23.24 -10.06
CA GLY A 71 14.55 -23.11 -10.88
C GLY A 71 14.31 -22.66 -12.33
N LEU A 72 13.09 -22.24 -12.66
CA LEU A 72 12.70 -21.77 -14.00
C LEU A 72 13.30 -20.40 -14.35
N LEU A 73 13.66 -19.61 -13.34
CA LEU A 73 14.15 -18.25 -13.50
C LEU A 73 15.61 -18.15 -13.06
N ALA A 74 16.50 -17.85 -14.01
CA ALA A 74 17.91 -17.72 -13.66
C ALA A 74 18.13 -16.46 -12.79
N PRO A 75 18.78 -16.57 -11.62
CA PRO A 75 18.89 -15.45 -10.68
C PRO A 75 19.59 -14.22 -11.26
N GLN A 76 20.51 -14.42 -12.20
CA GLN A 76 21.23 -13.36 -12.91
C GLN A 76 20.30 -12.39 -13.66
N TRP A 77 19.22 -12.90 -14.28
CA TRP A 77 18.27 -12.05 -15.00
C TRP A 77 17.50 -11.18 -14.03
N LEU A 78 17.03 -11.76 -12.92
CA LEU A 78 16.32 -11.04 -11.88
C LEU A 78 17.21 -9.96 -11.24
N PHE A 79 18.48 -10.28 -11.00
CA PHE A 79 19.46 -9.32 -10.50
C PHE A 79 19.68 -8.16 -11.48
N GLY A 80 19.87 -8.46 -12.77
CA GLY A 80 20.03 -7.45 -13.82
C GLY A 80 18.81 -6.52 -13.93
N THR A 81 17.60 -7.10 -13.96
CA THR A 81 16.36 -6.31 -14.00
C THR A 81 16.14 -5.51 -12.71
N GLY A 82 16.53 -6.05 -11.56
CA GLY A 82 16.47 -5.37 -10.27
C GLY A 82 17.39 -4.15 -10.21
N LEU A 83 18.63 -4.30 -10.68
CA LEU A 83 19.57 -3.19 -10.79
C LEU A 83 19.08 -2.11 -11.75
N ALA A 84 18.59 -2.50 -12.93
CA ALA A 84 18.06 -1.55 -13.91
C ALA A 84 16.86 -0.77 -13.34
N SER A 85 15.90 -1.46 -12.73
CA SER A 85 14.73 -0.82 -12.11
C SER A 85 15.09 0.04 -10.89
N SER A 86 16.11 -0.32 -10.11
CA SER A 86 16.61 0.49 -9.00
C SER A 86 17.28 1.78 -9.50
N LEU A 87 18.08 1.69 -10.57
CA LEU A 87 18.69 2.86 -11.19
C LEU A 87 17.63 3.79 -11.78
N ILE A 88 16.65 3.25 -12.51
CA ILE A 88 15.52 4.01 -13.06
C ILE A 88 14.74 4.66 -11.92
N GLY A 89 14.45 3.93 -10.86
CA GLY A 89 13.76 4.43 -9.67
C GLY A 89 14.52 5.56 -8.98
N TYR A 90 15.85 5.44 -8.84
CA TYR A 90 16.70 6.49 -8.27
C TYR A 90 16.70 7.76 -9.13
N VAL A 91 16.82 7.62 -10.45
CA VAL A 91 16.76 8.75 -11.38
C VAL A 91 15.39 9.42 -11.34
N LEU A 92 14.29 8.64 -11.39
CA LEU A 92 12.94 9.17 -11.25
C LEU A 92 12.75 9.90 -9.93
N PHE A 93 13.20 9.32 -8.82
CA PHE A 93 13.12 9.94 -7.50
C PHE A 93 13.87 11.27 -7.46
N ASP A 94 15.09 11.34 -8.02
CA ASP A 94 15.89 12.57 -8.08
C ASP A 94 15.24 13.65 -8.96
N LEU A 95 14.68 13.25 -10.10
CA LEU A 95 13.99 14.16 -11.02
C LEU A 95 12.72 14.73 -10.40
N ILE A 96 11.90 13.90 -9.74
CA ILE A 96 10.65 14.31 -9.08
C ILE A 96 10.95 15.26 -7.91
N ASP A 97 12.00 14.97 -7.15
CA ASP A 97 12.40 15.78 -5.99
C ASP A 97 13.17 17.05 -6.41
N GLY A 98 13.51 17.22 -7.70
CA GLY A 98 14.22 18.39 -8.23
C GLY A 98 15.59 18.63 -7.58
N GLY A 99 16.15 17.62 -6.90
CA GLY A 99 17.32 17.74 -6.06
C GLY A 99 17.12 18.46 -4.72
N ASP A 100 15.90 18.85 -4.34
CA ASP A 100 15.62 19.59 -3.10
C ASP A 100 15.84 18.75 -1.83
N GLY A 101 15.44 17.47 -1.83
CA GLY A 101 15.72 16.57 -0.72
C GLY A 101 17.22 16.30 -0.57
N ARG A 102 17.98 16.31 -1.67
CA ARG A 102 19.44 16.22 -1.63
C ARG A 102 20.08 17.47 -1.02
N LYS A 103 19.62 18.67 -1.40
CA LYS A 103 20.06 19.94 -0.81
C LYS A 103 19.75 20.01 0.69
N LYS A 104 18.55 19.58 1.11
CA LYS A 104 18.16 19.52 2.53
C LYS A 104 18.94 18.48 3.34
N SER A 105 19.21 17.31 2.75
CA SER A 105 19.92 16.23 3.44
C SER A 105 21.45 16.40 3.44
N GLY A 106 22.01 17.25 2.58
CA GLY A 106 23.45 17.42 2.41
C GLY A 106 24.19 16.16 1.90
N ARG A 107 23.47 15.10 1.51
CA ARG A 107 24.06 13.84 1.04
C ARG A 107 24.57 13.97 -0.39
N THR A 108 25.77 13.44 -0.62
CA THR A 108 26.36 13.35 -1.97
C THR A 108 25.98 12.04 -2.64
N ARG A 109 26.04 11.98 -3.97
CA ARG A 109 25.84 10.73 -4.75
C ARG A 109 26.81 9.63 -4.31
N TRP A 110 28.01 10.01 -3.86
CA TRP A 110 28.98 9.09 -3.28
C TRP A 110 28.53 8.45 -1.97
N ALA A 111 27.83 9.21 -1.11
CA ALA A 111 27.27 8.66 0.12
C ALA A 111 26.17 7.62 -0.17
N ASP A 112 25.33 7.87 -1.18
CA ASP A 112 24.29 6.93 -1.60
C ASP A 112 24.89 5.68 -2.24
N LEU A 113 25.92 5.83 -3.08
CA LEU A 113 26.66 4.70 -3.64
C LEU A 113 27.33 3.87 -2.53
N LYS A 114 27.98 4.53 -1.56
CA LYS A 114 28.57 3.86 -0.41
C LYS A 114 27.53 3.11 0.40
N SER A 115 26.37 3.71 0.67
CA SER A 115 25.25 3.07 1.36
C SER A 115 24.74 1.85 0.60
N THR A 116 24.64 1.94 -0.72
CA THR A 116 24.20 0.85 -1.60
C THR A 116 25.21 -0.29 -1.61
N LEU A 117 26.51 0.03 -1.67
CA LEU A 117 27.58 -0.96 -1.62
C LEU A 117 27.62 -1.68 -0.28
N VAL A 118 27.48 -0.94 0.82
CA VAL A 118 27.39 -1.50 2.18
C VAL A 118 26.19 -2.43 2.27
N PHE A 119 25.03 -2.01 1.76
CA PHE A 119 23.84 -2.84 1.73
C PHE A 119 24.06 -4.14 0.93
N ILE A 120 24.58 -4.07 -0.30
CA ILE A 120 24.86 -5.24 -1.14
C ILE A 120 25.83 -6.20 -0.43
N THR A 121 26.93 -5.68 0.10
CA THR A 121 27.96 -6.48 0.77
C THR A 121 27.39 -7.18 2.00
N PHE A 122 26.64 -6.45 2.82
CA PHE A 122 26.04 -6.99 4.03
C PHE A 122 24.97 -8.04 3.69
N THR A 123 24.02 -7.73 2.82
CA THR A 123 22.96 -8.69 2.44
C THR A 123 23.54 -9.95 1.80
N TYR A 124 24.61 -9.82 1.00
CA TYR A 124 25.31 -10.99 0.44
C TYR A 124 26.00 -11.82 1.53
N GLY A 125 26.71 -11.17 2.45
CA GLY A 125 27.39 -11.84 3.57
C GLY A 125 26.42 -12.52 4.55
N PHE A 126 25.24 -11.95 4.76
CA PHE A 126 24.20 -12.51 5.63
C PHE A 126 23.34 -13.57 4.95
N SER A 127 23.32 -13.64 3.62
CA SER A 127 22.56 -14.65 2.86
C SER A 127 22.77 -16.09 3.35
N PRO A 128 24.01 -16.60 3.54
CA PRO A 128 24.21 -17.94 4.11
C PRO A 128 23.65 -18.07 5.53
N VAL A 129 23.77 -17.02 6.36
CA VAL A 129 23.25 -17.01 7.74
C VAL A 129 21.73 -17.12 7.77
N LEU A 130 21.02 -16.43 6.87
CA LEU A 130 19.56 -16.50 6.75
C LEU A 130 19.09 -17.92 6.44
N LYS A 131 19.85 -18.63 5.59
CA LYS A 131 19.58 -20.02 5.23
C LYS A 131 19.79 -20.95 6.44
N THR A 132 20.93 -20.83 7.12
CA THR A 132 21.25 -21.72 8.25
C THR A 132 20.37 -21.47 9.48
N LEU A 133 19.94 -20.21 9.72
CA LEU A 133 19.16 -19.86 10.91
C LEU A 133 17.79 -20.54 10.96
N THR A 134 17.20 -20.81 9.79
CA THR A 134 15.83 -21.33 9.67
C THR A 134 15.79 -22.77 9.14
N GLU A 135 16.96 -23.40 9.01
CA GLU A 135 17.10 -24.78 8.57
C GLU A 135 16.41 -25.77 9.53
N SER A 136 16.48 -25.52 10.84
CA SER A 136 15.86 -26.34 11.89
C SER A 136 14.34 -26.20 11.99
N VAL A 137 13.76 -25.17 11.37
CA VAL A 137 12.31 -24.94 11.33
C VAL A 137 11.71 -25.79 10.21
N SER A 138 10.44 -26.19 10.29
CA SER A 138 9.80 -26.92 9.18
C SER A 138 9.44 -25.99 8.01
N THR A 139 9.39 -26.52 6.78
CA THR A 139 8.99 -25.77 5.58
C THR A 139 7.55 -25.28 5.68
N ASP A 140 6.65 -26.12 6.16
CA ASP A 140 5.22 -25.81 6.25
C ASP A 140 4.96 -24.66 7.23
N THR A 141 5.65 -24.66 8.37
CA THR A 141 5.56 -23.55 9.33
C THR A 141 6.12 -22.25 8.74
N ILE A 142 7.17 -22.31 7.92
CA ILE A 142 7.72 -21.12 7.27
C ILE A 142 6.73 -20.55 6.27
N TYR A 143 6.07 -21.38 5.46
CA TYR A 143 5.05 -20.92 4.53
C TYR A 143 3.85 -20.33 5.26
N ALA A 144 3.35 -21.00 6.31
CA ALA A 144 2.26 -20.49 7.12
C ALA A 144 2.60 -19.12 7.74
N MET A 145 3.77 -19.00 8.39
CA MET A 145 4.21 -17.73 8.98
C MET A 145 4.41 -16.64 7.94
N SER A 146 4.96 -16.96 6.77
CA SER A 146 5.14 -16.00 5.68
C SER A 146 3.80 -15.48 5.16
N VAL A 147 2.79 -16.35 5.02
CA VAL A 147 1.44 -15.95 4.62
C VAL A 147 0.82 -15.01 5.66
N PHE A 148 0.86 -15.36 6.95
CA PHE A 148 0.33 -14.49 8.00
C PHE A 148 1.05 -13.13 8.05
N MET A 149 2.35 -13.11 7.80
CA MET A 149 3.16 -11.88 7.81
C MET A 149 2.91 -11.02 6.56
N LEU A 150 2.69 -11.62 5.39
CA LEU A 150 2.26 -10.89 4.18
C LEU A 150 0.84 -10.35 4.32
N LEU A 151 -0.08 -11.11 4.93
CA LEU A 151 -1.43 -10.63 5.25
C LEU A 151 -1.37 -9.47 6.26
N GLY A 152 -0.55 -9.61 7.31
CA GLY A 152 -0.30 -8.53 8.26
C GLY A 152 0.30 -7.29 7.59
N HIS A 153 1.27 -7.47 6.69
CA HIS A 153 1.81 -6.38 5.88
C HIS A 153 0.68 -5.63 5.16
N LEU A 154 -0.22 -6.33 4.48
CA LEU A 154 -1.36 -5.73 3.78
C LEU A 154 -2.35 -5.04 4.72
N ILE A 155 -2.60 -5.57 5.93
CA ILE A 155 -3.54 -4.97 6.90
C ILE A 155 -2.96 -3.70 7.52
N PHE A 156 -1.68 -3.73 7.90
CA PHE A 156 -1.01 -2.64 8.60
C PHE A 156 -0.37 -1.60 7.66
N PHE A 157 -0.49 -1.78 6.34
CA PHE A 157 0.07 -0.86 5.36
C PHE A 157 -0.70 0.47 5.31
N ASP A 158 0.03 1.58 5.26
CA ASP A 158 -0.53 2.93 5.16
C ASP A 158 -0.97 3.26 3.73
N TYR A 159 -2.25 3.01 3.46
CA TYR A 159 -2.94 3.37 2.22
C TYR A 159 -3.36 4.85 2.14
N GLY A 160 -3.09 5.67 3.16
CA GLY A 160 -3.55 7.06 3.23
C GLY A 160 -4.92 7.24 3.89
N ALA A 161 -5.43 6.21 4.56
CA ALA A 161 -6.60 6.33 5.44
C ALA A 161 -6.15 6.78 6.84
N ASN A 162 -6.87 7.73 7.45
CA ASN A 162 -6.67 8.13 8.85
C ASN A 162 -7.17 7.04 9.81
N ALA A 163 -6.58 5.86 9.76
CA ALA A 163 -6.90 4.72 10.62
C ALA A 163 -5.78 4.54 11.65
N ALA A 164 -6.15 4.51 12.93
CA ALA A 164 -5.21 4.44 14.06
C ALA A 164 -4.44 3.10 14.15
N ILE A 165 -4.87 2.08 13.40
CA ILE A 165 -4.30 0.73 13.45
C ILE A 165 -3.05 0.61 12.56
N VAL A 166 -2.81 1.60 11.68
CA VAL A 166 -1.89 1.46 10.55
C VAL A 166 -0.50 1.99 10.92
N SER A 167 0.53 1.18 10.71
CA SER A 167 1.92 1.56 11.02
C SER A 167 2.86 1.12 9.90
N SER A 168 3.43 2.11 9.21
CA SER A 168 4.37 1.88 8.10
C SER A 168 5.57 1.03 8.51
N THR A 169 6.07 1.20 9.73
CA THR A 169 7.21 0.44 10.25
C THR A 169 6.83 -1.01 10.55
N LEU A 170 5.67 -1.22 11.18
CA LEU A 170 5.17 -2.57 11.48
C LEU A 170 4.95 -3.35 10.18
N SER A 171 4.23 -2.74 9.23
CA SER A 171 3.95 -3.33 7.93
C SER A 171 5.23 -3.70 7.18
N LEU A 172 6.23 -2.81 7.14
CA LEU A 172 7.51 -3.10 6.49
C LEU A 172 8.24 -4.25 7.19
N ASN A 173 8.30 -4.26 8.53
CA ASN A 173 8.94 -5.34 9.29
C ASN A 173 8.29 -6.71 9.00
N MET A 174 6.96 -6.77 8.89
CA MET A 174 6.24 -7.99 8.55
C MET A 174 6.58 -8.48 7.13
N ALA A 175 6.62 -7.57 6.15
CA ALA A 175 7.02 -7.92 4.78
C ALA A 175 8.46 -8.43 4.70
N ILE A 176 9.39 -7.76 5.40
CA ILE A 176 10.81 -8.18 5.41
C ILE A 176 10.96 -9.52 6.12
N PHE A 177 10.26 -9.75 7.23
CA PHE A 177 10.28 -11.04 7.91
C PHE A 177 9.76 -12.17 7.00
N ALA A 178 8.61 -11.97 6.36
CA ALA A 178 8.08 -12.95 5.39
C ALA A 178 9.07 -13.21 4.23
N SER A 179 9.72 -12.15 3.74
CA SER A 179 10.69 -12.25 2.67
C SER A 179 11.93 -13.05 3.06
N VAL A 180 12.42 -12.86 4.29
CA VAL A 180 13.55 -13.61 4.83
C VAL A 180 13.19 -15.09 5.04
N CYS A 181 11.99 -15.35 5.58
CA CYS A 181 11.46 -16.70 5.75
C CYS A 181 11.34 -17.46 4.43
N LEU A 182 10.85 -16.82 3.37
CA LEU A 182 10.77 -17.42 2.04
C LEU A 182 12.15 -17.57 1.38
N ALA A 183 13.00 -16.56 1.51
CA ALA A 183 14.34 -16.57 0.94
C ALA A 183 15.21 -17.70 1.49
N SER A 184 15.04 -18.08 2.76
CA SER A 184 15.85 -19.11 3.38
C SER A 184 15.59 -20.52 2.85
N ARG A 185 14.46 -20.77 2.20
CA ARG A 185 14.14 -22.05 1.55
C ARG A 185 14.74 -22.23 0.17
N LEU A 186 15.29 -21.16 -0.41
CA LEU A 186 15.85 -21.23 -1.73
C LEU A 186 17.17 -22.03 -1.76
N PRO A 187 17.44 -22.74 -2.87
CA PRO A 187 18.50 -23.74 -2.93
C PRO A 187 19.91 -23.13 -2.82
N ARG A 188 20.18 -21.94 -3.38
CA ARG A 188 21.50 -21.28 -3.24
C ARG A 188 21.42 -19.93 -2.52
N SER A 189 22.51 -19.56 -1.86
CA SER A 189 22.68 -18.24 -1.22
C SER A 189 22.49 -17.08 -2.19
N LEU A 190 22.81 -17.25 -3.47
CA LEU A 190 22.52 -16.22 -4.49
C LEU A 190 21.02 -15.95 -4.65
N HIS A 191 20.18 -16.99 -4.62
CA HIS A 191 18.72 -16.83 -4.73
C HIS A 191 18.17 -16.08 -3.51
N ALA A 192 18.63 -16.43 -2.30
CA ALA A 192 18.23 -15.75 -1.08
C ALA A 192 18.65 -14.27 -1.07
N PHE A 193 19.87 -13.96 -1.49
CA PHE A 193 20.37 -12.59 -1.63
C PHE A 193 19.51 -11.75 -2.57
N ILE A 194 19.23 -12.28 -3.76
CA ILE A 194 18.43 -11.58 -4.78
C ILE A 194 17.00 -11.40 -4.28
N MET A 195 16.42 -12.39 -3.61
CA MET A 195 15.06 -12.29 -3.08
C MET A 195 14.91 -11.25 -1.98
N VAL A 196 15.85 -11.16 -1.04
CA VAL A 196 15.82 -10.12 0.00
C VAL A 196 16.04 -8.73 -0.61
N THR A 197 16.93 -8.62 -1.59
CA THR A 197 17.15 -7.35 -2.32
C THR A 197 15.90 -6.91 -3.06
N PHE A 198 15.24 -7.84 -3.75
CA PHE A 198 14.01 -7.61 -4.49
C PHE A 198 12.83 -7.27 -3.56
N ALA A 199 12.73 -7.92 -2.40
CA ALA A 199 11.76 -7.59 -1.37
C ALA A 199 11.86 -6.13 -0.92
N ILE A 200 13.08 -5.64 -0.66
CA ILE A 200 13.30 -4.25 -0.27
C ILE A 200 12.92 -3.29 -1.40
N GLN A 201 13.18 -3.68 -2.64
CA GLN A 201 12.79 -2.89 -3.80
C GLN A 201 11.27 -2.76 -3.94
N ILE A 202 10.52 -3.86 -3.78
CA ILE A 202 9.06 -3.89 -3.90
C ILE A 202 8.34 -3.31 -2.68
N PHE A 203 8.77 -3.64 -1.45
CA PHE A 203 8.01 -3.30 -0.24
C PHE A 203 8.47 -1.99 0.42
N ALA A 204 9.69 -1.52 0.14
CA ALA A 204 10.20 -0.27 0.72
C ALA A 204 10.37 0.82 -0.34
N LEU A 205 11.17 0.58 -1.38
CA LEU A 205 11.52 1.62 -2.36
C LEU A 205 10.34 2.02 -3.25
N TRP A 206 9.61 1.04 -3.76
CA TRP A 206 8.48 1.27 -4.67
C TRP A 206 7.33 2.08 -4.02
N PRO A 207 6.87 1.78 -2.79
CA PRO A 207 5.83 2.58 -2.16
C PRO A 207 6.29 3.99 -1.80
N MET A 208 7.56 4.19 -1.44
CA MET A 208 8.12 5.53 -1.22
C MET A 208 8.08 6.38 -2.51
N LEU A 209 8.46 5.77 -3.65
CA LEU A 209 8.38 6.42 -4.95
C LEU A 209 6.93 6.79 -5.30
N GLN A 210 5.97 5.88 -5.08
CA GLN A 210 4.54 6.14 -5.30
C GLN A 210 4.01 7.29 -4.43
N LYS A 211 4.35 7.32 -3.14
CA LYS A 211 3.92 8.40 -2.22
C LYS A 211 4.41 9.76 -2.72
N LYS A 212 5.64 9.83 -3.24
CA LYS A 212 6.20 11.04 -3.87
C LYS A 212 5.51 11.40 -5.18
N LEU A 213 5.29 10.42 -6.07
CA LEU A 213 4.55 10.61 -7.32
C LEU A 213 3.12 11.13 -7.07
N LYS A 214 2.41 10.55 -6.08
CA LYS A 214 1.06 10.97 -5.67
C LYS A 214 1.05 12.39 -5.08
N ALA A 215 2.12 12.80 -4.39
CA ALA A 215 2.25 14.15 -3.86
C ALA A 215 2.48 15.21 -4.95
N TYR A 216 3.19 14.86 -6.03
CA TYR A 216 3.46 15.77 -7.15
C TYR A 216 2.31 15.83 -8.17
N THR A 217 1.57 14.73 -8.33
CA THR A 217 0.41 14.70 -9.23
C THR A 217 -0.69 15.59 -8.64
N PRO A 218 -1.11 16.69 -9.31
CA PRO A 218 -2.10 17.59 -8.77
C PRO A 218 -3.41 16.84 -8.54
N ARG A 219 -4.07 17.16 -7.41
CA ARG A 219 -5.45 16.74 -7.07
C ARG A 219 -6.50 17.36 -8.02
N SER A 220 -6.22 17.43 -9.33
CA SER A 220 -7.14 17.98 -10.34
C SER A 220 -8.45 17.20 -10.47
N TYR A 221 -8.60 16.07 -9.77
CA TYR A 221 -9.82 15.26 -9.73
C TYR A 221 -10.60 15.35 -8.40
N VAL A 222 -10.19 16.23 -7.48
CA VAL A 222 -10.95 16.52 -6.25
C VAL A 222 -11.71 17.83 -6.46
N GLY A 223 -12.78 17.75 -7.24
CA GLY A 223 -13.81 18.78 -7.40
C GLY A 223 -15.17 18.26 -6.93
#